data_AF-A0A0F3MA63-F1
#
_entry.id   AF-A0A0F3MA63-F1
#
_cell.length_a   1.000
_cell.length_b   1.000
_cell.length_c   1.000
_cell.angle_alpha   90.00
_cell.angle_beta   90.00
_cell.angle_gamma   90.00
#
_symmetry.space_group_name_H-M   'P 1'
#
loop_
_entity.id
_entity.type
_entity.pdbx_description
1 polymer ?
#
loop_
_entity_poly.entity_id
_entity_poly.type
_entity_poly.pdbx_seq_one_letter_code
_entity_poly.pdbx_strand_id
1 'polypeptide(L)' 'MFLHYVIDIWFAKISKENLIEQTGIARYCDDMVFVFENKADAKRFYDVLPKRLNKYGLNINEAKL' A
#
# COMPACT_ATOMS: atom_id res chain seq x y z
N MET A 1 -13.10 11.87 -5.17
CA MET A 1 -11.81 12.45 -5.59
C MET A 1 -10.96 12.83 -4.37
N PHE A 2 -10.57 11.88 -3.48
CA PHE A 2 -9.69 12.15 -2.30
C PHE A 2 -9.01 10.87 -1.77
N LEU A 3 -9.48 9.70 -2.18
CA LEU A 3 -9.05 8.39 -1.69
C LEU A 3 -7.57 8.10 -1.98
N HIS A 4 -7.11 8.49 -3.18
CA HIS A 4 -5.73 8.28 -3.62
C HIS A 4 -4.74 9.07 -2.78
N TYR A 5 -5.09 10.29 -2.38
CA TYR A 5 -4.24 11.17 -1.59
C TYR A 5 -4.04 10.63 -0.16
N VAL A 6 -5.09 10.05 0.41
CA VAL A 6 -5.03 9.47 1.76
C VAL A 6 -4.15 8.22 1.79
N ILE A 7 -4.20 7.39 0.75
CA ILE A 7 -3.33 6.22 0.63
C ILE A 7 -1.87 6.64 0.43
N ASP A 8 -1.61 7.64 -0.42
CA ASP A 8 -0.25 8.18 -0.65
C ASP A 8 0.38 8.71 0.66
N ILE A 9 -0.36 9.51 1.42
CA ILE A 9 0.11 10.03 2.72
C ILE A 9 0.32 8.90 3.73
N TRP A 10 -0.60 7.95 3.81
CA TRP A 10 -0.50 6.83 4.72
C TRP A 10 0.69 5.93 4.38
N PHE A 11 0.90 5.66 3.09
CA PHE A 11 2.04 4.92 2.58
C PHE A 11 3.35 5.64 2.89
N ALA A 12 3.44 6.95 2.62
CA ALA A 12 4.62 7.75 2.95
C ALA A 12 4.92 7.74 4.45
N LYS A 13 3.89 7.75 5.30
CA LYS A 13 4.06 7.67 6.76
C LYS A 13 4.55 6.29 7.21
N ILE A 14 3.96 5.21 6.71
CA ILE A 14 4.39 3.84 7.05
C ILE A 14 5.73 3.47 6.44
N SER A 15 6.03 3.96 5.25
CA SER A 15 7.35 3.86 4.63
C SER A 15 8.42 4.45 5.53
N LYS A 16 8.14 5.59 6.15
CA LYS A 16 9.08 6.21 7.09
C LYS A 16 9.16 5.53 8.47
N GLU A 17 8.09 4.89 8.94
CA GLU A 17 8.02 4.31 10.30
C GLU A 17 8.30 2.80 10.36
N ASN A 18 7.98 2.04 9.30
CA ASN A 18 8.00 0.57 9.31
C ASN A 18 8.87 -0.06 8.23
N LEU A 19 9.32 0.70 7.23
CA LEU A 19 10.10 0.18 6.12
C LEU A 19 11.54 0.68 6.25
N ILE A 20 12.48 -0.26 6.36
CA ILE A 20 13.91 0.03 6.59
C ILE A 20 14.63 0.33 5.26
N GLU A 21 14.12 -0.25 4.16
CA GLU A 21 14.75 -0.30 2.84
C GLU A 21 13.94 0.49 1.79
N GLN A 22 14.41 0.53 0.54
CA GLN A 22 13.74 1.27 -0.54
C GLN A 22 12.34 0.71 -0.83
N THR A 23 11.32 1.56 -0.71
CA THR A 23 9.94 1.21 -1.06
C THR A 23 9.34 2.25 -1.99
N GLY A 24 8.65 1.80 -3.02
CA GLY A 24 8.04 2.63 -4.04
C GLY A 24 6.55 2.39 -4.16
N ILE A 25 5.82 3.43 -4.56
CA ILE A 25 4.44 3.32 -5.00
C ILE A 25 4.38 3.72 -6.48
N ALA A 26 3.85 2.85 -7.32
CA ALA A 26 3.57 3.12 -8.71
C ALA A 26 2.04 3.17 -8.90
N ARG A 27 1.55 4.25 -9.52
CA ARG A 27 0.13 4.44 -9.79
C ARG A 27 -0.14 4.19 -11.27
N TYR A 28 -1.10 3.32 -11.58
CA TYR A 28 -1.52 3.03 -12.95
C TYR A 28 -3.04 3.18 -13.06
N CYS A 29 -3.51 4.33 -13.54
CA CYS A 29 -4.93 4.71 -13.54
C CYS A 29 -5.57 4.53 -12.15
N ASP A 30 -6.46 3.56 -11.99
CA ASP A 30 -7.14 3.22 -10.73
C ASP A 30 -6.42 2.14 -9.92
N ASP A 31 -5.39 1.50 -10.49
CA ASP A 31 -4.54 0.53 -9.81
C ASP A 31 -3.40 1.22 -9.05
N MET A 32 -3.16 0.75 -7.82
CA MET A 32 -1.97 1.10 -7.04
C MET A 32 -1.08 -0.13 -6.93
N VAL A 33 0.17 0.02 -7.35
CA VAL A 33 1.21 -1.00 -7.27
C VAL A 33 2.20 -0.57 -6.21
N PHE A 34 2.44 -1.44 -5.23
CA PHE A 34 3.42 -1.20 -4.17
C PHE A 34 4.62 -2.10 -4.42
N VAL A 35 5.81 -1.51 -4.39
CA VAL A 35 7.08 -2.20 -4.64
C VAL A 35 7.92 -2.13 -3.37
N PHE A 36 8.41 -3.27 -2.93
CA PHE A 36 9.22 -3.42 -1.73
C PHE A 36 10.50 -4.18 -2.08
N GLU A 37 11.63 -3.72 -1.56
CA GLU A 37 12.92 -4.40 -1.71
C GLU A 37 12.97 -5.71 -0.88
N ASN A 38 12.30 -5.73 0.28
CA ASN A 38 12.27 -6.88 1.18
C ASN A 38 10.90 -7.58 1.23
N LYS A 39 10.89 -8.91 1.13
CA LYS A 39 9.68 -9.74 1.20
C LYS A 39 9.01 -9.69 2.59
N ALA A 40 9.78 -9.57 3.67
CA ALA A 40 9.25 -9.48 5.03
C ALA A 40 8.40 -8.20 5.22
N ASP A 41 8.90 -7.10 4.66
CA ASP A 41 8.23 -5.80 4.61
C ASP A 41 6.99 -5.84 3.73
N ALA A 42 7.09 -6.43 2.53
CA ALA A 42 5.93 -6.65 1.66
C ALA A 42 4.82 -7.44 2.37
N LYS A 43 5.18 -8.51 3.10
CA LYS A 43 4.22 -9.34 3.83
C LYS A 43 3.54 -8.57 4.96
N ARG A 44 4.31 -7.85 5.78
CA ARG A 44 3.76 -7.00 6.85
C ARG A 44 2.82 -5.93 6.29
N PHE A 45 3.22 -5.30 5.19
CA PHE A 45 2.39 -4.31 4.52
C PHE A 45 1.10 -4.93 3.99
N TYR A 46 1.19 -6.10 3.35
CA TYR A 46 0.05 -6.84 2.84
C TYR A 46 -0.94 -7.27 3.93
N ASP A 47 -0.48 -7.64 5.13
CA ASP A 47 -1.36 -7.98 6.25
C ASP A 47 -2.14 -6.77 6.82
N VAL A 48 -1.58 -5.55 6.67
CA VAL A 48 -2.17 -4.31 7.21
C VAL A 48 -3.02 -3.58 6.17
N LEU A 49 -2.66 -3.70 4.89
CA LEU A 49 -3.30 -3.02 3.77
C LEU A 49 -4.82 -3.28 3.67
N PRO A 50 -5.34 -4.52 3.71
CA PRO A 50 -6.78 -4.78 3.62
C PRO A 50 -7.55 -4.19 4.81
N LYS A 51 -7.00 -4.23 6.02
CA LYS A 51 -7.62 -3.61 7.20
C LYS A 51 -7.79 -2.11 7.02
N ARG A 52 -6.82 -1.46 6.36
CA ARG A 52 -6.87 -0.03 6.08
C ARG A 52 -7.76 0.32 4.90
N LEU A 53 -7.75 -0.46 3.83
CA LEU A 53 -8.62 -0.28 2.67
C LEU A 53 -10.09 -0.42 3.04
N ASN A 54 -10.42 -1.39 3.90
CA ASN A 54 -11.79 -1.60 4.38
C ASN A 54 -12.33 -0.37 5.14
N LYS A 55 -11.46 0.38 5.85
CA LYS A 55 -11.84 1.66 6.49
C LYS A 55 -12.28 2.73 5.49
N TYR A 56 -11.84 2.63 4.25
CA TYR A 56 -12.24 3.53 3.15
C TYR A 56 -13.20 2.89 2.16
N GLY A 57 -13.77 1.71 2.48
CA GLY A 57 -14.70 0.99 1.61
C GLY A 57 -14.05 0.39 0.35
N LEU A 58 -12.72 0.23 0.34
CA LEU A 58 -11.98 -0.39 -0.75
C LEU A 58 -11.66 -1.85 -0.43
N ASN A 59 -11.73 -2.70 -1.45
CA ASN A 59 -11.27 -4.08 -1.40
C ASN A 59 -10.08 -4.28 -2.31
N ILE A 60 -9.11 -5.08 -1.85
CA ILE A 60 -8.00 -5.54 -2.70
C ILE A 60 -8.60 -6.52 -3.71
N ASN A 61 -8.32 -6.31 -5.00
CA ASN A 61 -8.66 -7.29 -6.01
C ASN A 61 -7.57 -8.37 -6.01
N GLU A 62 -7.82 -9.47 -5.32
CA GLU A 62 -6.89 -10.62 -5.16
C GLU A 62 -6.57 -11.33 -6.49
N ALA A 63 -7.20 -10.92 -7.60
CA ALA A 63 -7.03 -11.50 -8.94
C ALA A 63 -5.65 -11.28 -9.60
N LYS A 64 -4.71 -10.57 -8.95
CA LYS A 64 -3.33 -10.35 -9.45
C LYS A 64 -2.27 -11.20 -8.71
N LEU A 65 -2.66 -12.35 -8.14
CA LEU A 65 -1.73 -13.36 -7.62
C LEU A 65 -0.97 -14.10 -8.73
#